data_AF-A0A4Q3YC51-F1
#
_entry.id   AF-A0A4Q3YC51-F1
#
_cell.length_a   1.000
_cell.length_b   1.000
_cell.length_c   1.000
_cell.angle_alpha   90.00
_cell.angle_beta   90.00
_cell.angle_gamma   90.00
#
_symmetry.space_group_name_H-M   'P 1'
#
loop_
_entity.id
_entity.type
_entity.pdbx_description
1 polymer ?
#
loop_
_entity_poly.entity_id
_entity_poly.type
_entity_poly.pdbx_seq_one_letter_code
_entity_poly.pdbx_strand_id
1 'polypeptide(L)'
;MKSNLFDTLPVSPPSHQPFADRCYLQQVINHLASTRRQKRLGLREVARRSGLKLKTLSRAEKEGIVPASREFRAWAEALGFSWEQVWTFSLPSQKQRVCFDRIWG
;
A
#
# COMPACT_ATOMS: atom_id res chain seq x y z
N MET A 1 -36.85 -21.98 -36.63
CA MET A 1 -37.29 -21.51 -35.31
C MET A 1 -36.05 -21.14 -34.51
N LYS A 2 -36.01 -19.90 -34.00
CA LYS A 2 -34.89 -19.27 -33.30
C LYS A 2 -34.96 -19.63 -31.81
N SER A 3 -33.85 -20.06 -31.22
CA SER A 3 -33.60 -19.91 -29.78
C SER A 3 -32.11 -20.12 -29.51
N ASN A 4 -31.33 -19.04 -29.65
CA ASN A 4 -30.00 -18.96 -29.04
C ASN A 4 -30.19 -18.62 -27.57
N LEU A 5 -29.92 -19.63 -26.75
CA LEU A 5 -29.99 -19.63 -25.29
C LEU A 5 -28.71 -18.99 -24.74
N PHE A 6 -28.47 -17.71 -25.05
CA PHE A 6 -27.52 -16.89 -24.30
C PHE A 6 -28.32 -16.18 -23.22
N ASP A 7 -28.69 -16.98 -22.22
CA ASP A 7 -29.18 -16.51 -20.94
C ASP A 7 -28.22 -15.45 -20.41
N THR A 8 -28.76 -14.24 -20.38
CA THR A 8 -28.26 -13.05 -19.72
C THR A 8 -27.91 -13.38 -18.27
N LEU A 9 -26.67 -13.78 -18.02
CA LEU A 9 -26.09 -13.62 -16.70
C LEU A 9 -26.02 -12.10 -16.44
N PRO A 10 -26.60 -11.57 -15.36
CA PRO A 10 -26.27 -10.24 -14.92
C PRO A 10 -24.82 -10.31 -14.47
N VAL A 11 -23.89 -10.01 -15.37
CA VAL A 11 -22.50 -9.72 -15.00
C VAL A 11 -22.59 -8.40 -14.26
N SER A 12 -22.88 -8.48 -12.96
CA SER A 12 -22.64 -7.38 -12.04
C SER A 12 -21.23 -6.88 -12.36
N PRO A 13 -21.06 -5.59 -12.72
CA PRO A 13 -19.72 -5.07 -12.95
C PRO A 13 -18.89 -5.42 -11.71
N PRO A 14 -17.64 -5.88 -11.86
CA PRO A 14 -16.79 -6.18 -10.72
C PRO A 14 -16.86 -4.97 -9.80
N SER A 15 -17.34 -5.21 -8.58
CA SER A 15 -17.55 -4.15 -7.60
C SER A 15 -16.30 -3.28 -7.59
N HIS A 16 -16.48 -1.95 -7.59
CA HIS A 16 -15.40 -0.97 -7.54
C HIS A 16 -14.67 -1.10 -6.20
N GLN A 17 -14.00 -2.22 -5.98
CA GLN A 17 -13.09 -2.41 -4.90
C GLN A 17 -11.86 -1.61 -5.29
N PRO A 18 -11.48 -0.59 -4.51
CA PRO A 18 -10.22 0.09 -4.77
C PRO A 18 -9.11 -0.95 -4.78
N PHE A 19 -8.25 -0.90 -5.78
CA PHE A 19 -7.09 -1.80 -5.96
C PHE A 19 -6.26 -1.96 -4.67
N ALA A 20 -6.26 -0.93 -3.82
CA ALA A 20 -5.67 -0.93 -2.51
C ALA A 20 -6.72 -0.55 -1.46
N ASP A 21 -6.96 -1.44 -0.49
CA ASP A 21 -7.75 -1.10 0.69
C ASP A 21 -6.91 -0.33 1.72
N ARG A 22 -7.58 0.15 2.77
CA ARG A 22 -6.91 0.90 3.85
C ARG A 22 -5.84 0.08 4.57
N CYS A 23 -6.04 -1.24 4.71
CA CYS A 23 -5.09 -2.14 5.37
C CYS A 23 -3.81 -2.27 4.55
N TYR A 24 -3.93 -2.42 3.24
CA TYR A 24 -2.83 -2.45 2.29
C TYR A 24 -2.01 -1.15 2.35
N LEU A 25 -2.67 0.01 2.29
CA LEU A 25 -1.99 1.31 2.35
C LEU A 25 -1.26 1.49 3.69
N GLN A 26 -1.85 1.02 4.80
CA GLN A 26 -1.20 1.07 6.10
C GLN A 26 0.03 0.15 6.18
N GLN A 27 -0.01 -1.04 5.59
CA GLN A 27 1.16 -1.92 5.53
C GLN A 27 2.31 -1.26 4.80
N VAL A 28 2.03 -0.59 3.68
CA VAL A 28 3.06 0.12 2.94
C VAL A 28 3.63 1.30 3.74
N ILE A 29 2.79 2.07 4.45
CA ILE A 29 3.27 3.12 5.39
C ILE A 29 4.21 2.52 6.43
N ASN A 30 3.84 1.40 7.03
CA ASN A 30 4.65 0.72 8.04
C ASN A 30 5.99 0.24 7.45
N HIS A 31 5.98 -0.23 6.21
CA HIS A 31 7.19 -0.62 5.50
C HIS A 31 8.11 0.59 5.28
N LEU A 32 7.61 1.69 4.72
CA LEU A 32 8.37 2.92 4.49
C LEU A 32 8.94 3.49 5.81
N ALA A 33 8.15 3.48 6.88
CA ALA A 33 8.58 3.90 8.21
C ALA A 33 9.71 3.01 8.76
N SER A 34 9.59 1.70 8.57
CA SER A 34 10.60 0.72 8.98
C SER A 34 11.89 0.88 8.17
N THR A 35 11.81 1.03 6.85
CA THR A 35 12.98 1.29 5.99
C THR A 35 13.67 2.60 6.39
N ARG A 36 12.91 3.66 6.66
CA ARG A 36 13.47 4.93 7.15
C ARG A 36 14.30 4.71 8.42
N ARG A 37 13.77 3.95 9.39
CA ARG A 37 14.46 3.63 10.65
C ARG A 37 15.70 2.77 10.41
N GLN A 38 15.62 1.77 9.52
CA GLN A 38 16.77 0.95 9.13
C GLN A 38 17.89 1.78 8.48
N LYS A 39 17.52 2.76 7.64
CA LYS A 39 18.45 3.72 7.02
C LYS A 39 18.91 4.82 7.99
N ARG A 40 18.47 4.80 9.26
CA ARG A 40 18.74 5.81 10.30
C ARG A 40 18.42 7.24 9.86
N LEU A 41 17.41 7.40 9.00
CA LEU A 41 17.00 8.71 8.50
C LEU A 41 15.98 9.36 9.44
N GLY A 42 16.23 10.61 9.83
CA GLY A 42 15.26 11.41 10.56
C GLY A 42 14.06 11.79 9.69
N LEU A 43 12.88 11.98 10.30
CA LEU A 43 11.68 12.45 9.59
C LEU A 43 11.90 13.78 8.86
N ARG A 44 12.68 14.70 9.45
CA ARG A 44 13.05 15.98 8.81
C ARG A 44 13.86 15.79 7.53
N GLU A 45 14.77 14.82 7.52
CA GLU A 45 15.59 14.55 6.35
C GLU A 45 14.76 13.92 5.22
N VAL A 46 13.84 13.02 5.56
CA VAL A 46 12.91 12.46 4.57
C VAL A 46 11.96 13.54 4.02
N ALA A 47 11.44 14.41 4.88
CA ALA A 47 10.63 15.56 4.46
C ALA A 47 11.39 16.46 3.46
N ARG A 48 12.66 16.76 3.75
CA ARG A 48 13.53 17.54 2.87
C ARG A 48 13.74 16.85 1.51
N ARG A 49 14.02 15.54 1.49
CA ARG A 49 14.26 14.77 0.26
C ARG A 49 13.00 14.59 -0.59
N SER A 50 11.84 14.40 0.04
CA SER A 50 10.56 14.19 -0.64
C SER A 50 9.83 15.48 -0.98
N GLY A 51 10.27 16.62 -0.46
CA GLY A 51 9.53 17.89 -0.56
C GLY A 51 8.22 17.89 0.23
N LEU A 52 8.02 16.93 1.14
CA LEU A 52 6.80 16.80 1.93
C LEU A 52 6.86 17.60 3.22
N LYS A 53 5.68 17.97 3.72
CA LYS A 53 5.57 18.57 5.05
C LYS A 53 5.90 17.52 6.11
N LEU A 54 6.74 17.88 7.08
CA LEU A 54 7.06 17.02 8.23
C LEU A 54 5.81 16.51 8.94
N LYS A 55 4.77 17.34 9.03
CA LYS A 55 3.48 16.99 9.63
C LYS A 55 2.79 15.86 8.87
N THR A 56 2.84 15.83 7.54
CA THR A 56 2.25 14.76 6.72
C THR A 56 2.90 13.41 7.05
N LEU A 57 4.25 13.36 7.04
CA LEU A 57 4.98 12.14 7.38
C LEU A 57 4.73 11.70 8.84
N SER A 58 4.69 12.64 9.78
CA SER A 58 4.41 12.34 11.18
C SER A 58 3.00 11.78 11.39
N ARG A 59 1.99 12.32 10.70
CA ARG A 59 0.60 11.83 10.78
C ARG A 59 0.48 10.45 10.15
N ALA A 60 1.16 10.20 9.04
CA ALA A 60 1.17 8.88 8.43
C ALA A 60 1.78 7.83 9.38
N GLU A 61 2.95 8.11 9.96
CA GLU A 61 3.61 7.15 10.85
C GLU A 61 2.95 6.96 12.22
N LYS A 62 2.37 8.01 12.81
CA LYS A 62 1.82 7.96 14.18
C LYS A 62 0.31 7.74 14.23
N GLU A 63 -0.43 8.36 13.32
CA GLU A 63 -1.89 8.40 13.34
C GLU A 63 -2.50 7.43 12.30
N GLY A 64 -1.67 6.77 11.47
CA GLY A 64 -2.14 5.87 10.42
C GLY A 64 -2.97 6.59 9.35
N ILE A 65 -2.71 7.88 9.15
CA ILE A 65 -3.40 8.69 8.15
C ILE A 65 -2.72 8.48 6.82
N VAL A 66 -3.48 7.95 5.86
CA VAL A 66 -3.00 7.69 4.51
C VAL A 66 -2.76 9.02 3.78
N PRO A 67 -1.52 9.30 3.36
CA PRO A 67 -1.21 10.47 2.52
C PRO A 67 -1.87 10.37 1.15
N ALA A 68 -1.95 11.49 0.42
CA ALA A 68 -2.37 11.45 -0.97
C ALA A 68 -1.37 10.65 -1.82
N SER A 69 -1.83 10.05 -2.94
CA SER A 69 -1.00 9.16 -3.78
C SER A 69 0.32 9.82 -4.22
N ARG A 70 0.30 11.12 -4.54
CA ARG A 70 1.51 11.89 -4.90
C ARG A 70 2.49 12.01 -3.73
N GLU A 71 1.99 12.20 -2.52
CA GLU A 71 2.81 12.27 -1.31
C GLU A 71 3.41 10.90 -0.99
N PHE A 72 2.62 9.85 -1.18
CA PHE A 72 3.06 8.48 -1.04
C PHE A 72 4.25 8.14 -1.95
N ARG A 73 4.13 8.52 -3.23
CA ARG A 73 5.17 8.35 -4.23
C ARG A 73 6.44 9.11 -3.88
N ALA A 74 6.31 10.39 -3.52
CA ALA A 74 7.45 11.23 -3.16
C ALA A 74 8.20 10.70 -1.91
N TRP A 75 7.47 10.15 -0.94
CA TRP A 75 8.07 9.52 0.23
C TRP A 75 8.87 8.26 -0.14
N ALA A 76 8.28 7.39 -0.96
CA ALA A 76 8.96 6.20 -1.45
C ALA A 76 10.23 6.51 -2.24
N GLU A 77 10.15 7.47 -3.18
CA GLU A 77 11.28 7.93 -3.98
C GLU A 77 12.39 8.52 -3.09
N ALA A 78 12.05 9.27 -2.05
CA ALA A 78 13.01 9.80 -1.08
C ALA A 78 13.73 8.70 -0.27
N LEU A 79 13.12 7.52 -0.15
CA LEU A 79 13.72 6.32 0.42
C LEU A 79 14.41 5.45 -0.63
N GLY A 80 14.42 5.84 -1.91
CA GLY A 80 15.10 5.15 -2.99
C GLY A 80 14.32 3.97 -3.57
N PHE A 81 12.99 3.97 -3.44
CA PHE A 81 12.12 2.97 -4.06
C PHE A 81 11.44 3.53 -5.30
N SER A 82 11.27 2.67 -6.31
CA SER A 82 10.38 2.98 -7.44
C SER A 82 8.92 2.84 -7.02
N TRP A 83 8.02 3.51 -7.73
CA TRP A 83 6.59 3.43 -7.44
C TRP A 83 6.04 2.01 -7.57
N GLU A 84 6.56 1.25 -8.53
CA GLU A 84 6.21 -0.15 -8.76
C GLU A 84 6.65 -1.04 -7.59
N GLN A 85 7.86 -0.80 -7.05
CA GLN A 85 8.38 -1.56 -5.91
C GLN A 85 7.53 -1.36 -4.65
N VAL A 86 7.02 -0.15 -4.44
CA VAL A 86 6.16 0.18 -3.29
C VAL A 86 4.94 -0.73 -3.22
N TRP A 87 4.36 -1.05 -4.37
CA TRP A 87 3.18 -1.90 -4.46
C TRP A 87 3.46 -3.39 -4.28
N THR A 88 4.73 -3.80 -4.39
CA THR A 88 5.14 -5.18 -4.14
C THR A 88 5.35 -5.49 -2.65
N PHE A 89 5.51 -4.48 -1.79
CA PHE A 89 5.80 -4.69 -0.36
C PHE A 89 4.66 -5.30 0.44
N SER A 90 3.45 -5.17 -0.06
CA SER A 90 2.21 -5.70 0.53
C SER A 90 1.68 -6.90 -0.25
N LEU A 91 2.33 -7.31 -1.34
CA LEU A 91 2.12 -8.65 -1.84
C LEU A 91 2.66 -9.62 -0.77
N PRO A 92 1.88 -10.64 -0.37
CA PRO A 92 2.39 -11.67 0.50
C PRO A 92 3.55 -12.32 -0.23
N SER A 93 4.78 -11.93 0.14
CA SER A 93 5.98 -12.61 -0.30
C SER A 93 5.77 -14.07 0.07
N GLN A 94 6.04 -15.01 -0.84
CA GLN A 94 5.75 -16.45 -0.65
C GLN A 94 6.28 -17.07 0.66
N LYS A 95 7.11 -16.35 1.43
CA LYS A 95 7.53 -16.68 2.80
C LYS A 95 6.47 -16.45 3.90
N GLN A 96 5.31 -15.85 3.63
CA GLN A 96 4.27 -15.60 4.66
C GLN A 96 3.18 -16.68 4.78
N ARG A 97 3.32 -17.84 4.10
CA ARG A 97 2.42 -18.99 4.35
C ARG A 97 2.50 -19.56 5.77
N VAL A 98 3.39 -19.09 6.64
CA VAL A 98 3.60 -19.67 7.97
C VAL A 98 2.70 -19.06 9.06
N CYS A 99 2.02 -17.94 8.79
CA CYS A 99 1.17 -17.29 9.81
C CYS A 99 -0.33 -17.53 9.63
N PHE A 100 -0.79 -17.97 8.45
CA PHE A 100 -2.22 -18.17 8.19
C PHE A 100 -2.74 -19.52 8.73
N ASP A 101 -1.86 -20.51 8.91
CA ASP A 101 -2.25 -21.87 9.34
C ASP A 101 -2.34 -22.05 10.87
N ARG A 102 -2.05 -21.03 11.69
CA ARG A 102 -2.00 -21.19 13.17
C ARG A 102 -3.24 -20.71 13.91
N ILE A 103 -4.32 -20.36 13.21
CA ILE A 103 -5.59 -19.91 13.80
C ILE A 103 -6.69 -21.00 13.71
N TRP A 104 -6.45 -22.10 12.97
CA TRP A 104 -7.40 -23.22 12.84
C TRP A 104 -6.74 -24.61 13.02
N GLY A 105 -5.66 -24.71 13.79
CA GLY A 105 -5.03 -25.98 14.18
C GLY A 105 -5.25 -26.29 15.65
#